data_AF-A0A0P8D112-F1
#
_entry.id   AF-A0A0P8D112-F1
#
_cell.length_a   1.000
_cell.length_b   1.000
_cell.length_c   1.000
_cell.angle_alpha   90.00
_cell.angle_beta   90.00
_cell.angle_gamma   90.00
#
_symmetry.space_group_name_H-M   'P 1'
#
loop_
_entity.id
_entity.type
_entity.pdbx_description
1 polymer ?
#
loop_
_entity_poly.entity_id
_entity_poly.type
_entity_poly.pdbx_seq_one_letter_code
_entity_poly.pdbx_strand_id
1 'polypeptide(L)'
;MKFPIVTIAMVSVALVYVFWGQSREQSDPTDPARFSNLQANPVKSSEVVDWAITQIPEVCGQAVGKDESSDALADCVDRAQPRTSTCRRAVYDHFPDTVNSEALFRDVSISMMNCLVPQSGIVRP
;
A
#
# COMPACT_ATOMS: atom_id res chain seq x y z
N MET A 1 30.23 41.09 26.25
CA MET A 1 30.32 39.65 25.93
C MET A 1 29.72 39.46 24.54
N LYS A 2 30.50 39.02 23.55
CA LYS A 2 30.02 38.85 22.17
C LYS A 2 29.25 37.53 22.11
N PHE A 3 27.92 37.61 22.10
CA PHE A 3 27.07 36.43 21.98
C PHE A 3 27.50 35.63 20.74
N PRO A 4 27.68 34.31 20.85
CA PRO A 4 28.15 33.49 19.75
C PRO A 4 26.97 33.26 18.78
N ILE A 5 26.69 34.30 17.99
CA ILE A 5 25.60 34.34 17.01
C ILE A 5 25.75 33.19 16.00
N VAL A 6 26.99 32.82 15.69
CA VAL A 6 27.32 31.74 14.74
C VAL A 6 26.84 30.38 15.22
N THR A 7 27.04 30.04 16.50
CA THR A 7 26.57 28.75 17.04
C THR A 7 25.05 28.69 17.11
N ILE A 8 24.39 29.81 17.43
CA ILE A 8 22.92 29.85 17.48
C ILE A 8 22.34 29.67 16.07
N ALA A 9 22.92 30.33 15.06
CA ALA A 9 22.51 30.17 13.66
C ALA A 9 22.70 28.74 13.15
N MET A 10 23.84 28.11 13.48
CA MET A 10 24.11 26.74 13.04
C MET A 10 23.17 25.72 13.69
N VAL A 11 22.89 25.87 14.99
CA VAL A 11 21.95 25.02 15.72
C VAL A 11 20.53 25.20 15.20
N SER A 12 20.10 26.42 14.89
CA SER A 12 18.76 26.68 14.35
C SER A 12 18.59 26.11 12.93
N VAL A 13 19.61 26.19 12.06
CA VAL A 13 19.59 25.52 10.76
C VAL A 13 19.53 24.00 10.90
N ALA A 14 20.31 23.42 11.81
CA ALA A 14 20.27 21.98 12.07
C ALA A 14 18.90 21.53 12.61
N LEU A 15 18.29 22.31 13.50
CA LEU A 15 16.95 22.04 14.01
C LEU A 15 15.90 22.13 12.90
N VAL A 16 15.97 23.12 12.01
CA VAL A 16 15.07 23.21 10.85
C VAL A 16 15.25 21.99 9.93
N TYR A 17 16.48 21.52 9.71
CA TYR A 17 16.74 20.33 8.90
C TYR A 17 16.18 19.05 9.54
N VAL A 18 16.36 18.88 10.86
CA VAL A 18 15.80 17.76 11.62
C VAL A 18 14.27 17.83 11.66
N PHE A 19 13.70 19.03 11.85
CA PHE A 19 12.26 19.23 11.88
C PHE A 19 11.62 19.02 10.51
N TRP A 20 12.28 19.43 9.42
CA TRP A 20 11.87 19.12 8.05
C TRP A 20 11.95 17.60 7.77
N GLY A 21 12.92 16.90 8.38
CA GLY A 21 13.00 15.45 8.35
C GLY A 21 11.88 14.75 9.12
N GLN A 22 11.42 15.32 10.24
CA GLN A 22 10.30 14.81 11.05
C GLN A 22 8.91 15.15 10.50
N SER A 23 8.74 16.32 9.87
CA SER A 23 7.49 16.74 9.19
C SER A 23 7.25 16.03 7.86
N ARG A 24 8.17 15.17 7.41
CA ARG A 24 7.77 14.05 6.56
C ARG A 24 7.07 13.04 7.45
N GLU A 25 5.80 13.30 7.77
CA GLU A 25 4.89 12.31 8.32
C GLU A 25 5.10 10.99 7.56
N GLN A 26 5.63 9.96 8.24
CA GLN A 26 5.55 8.60 7.74
C GLN A 26 4.07 8.29 7.63
N SER A 27 3.54 8.43 6.42
CA SER A 27 2.14 8.73 6.20
C SER A 27 1.28 7.49 6.36
N ASP A 28 1.18 6.81 7.50
CA ASP A 28 0.41 5.55 7.73
C ASP A 28 0.55 4.47 6.61
N PRO A 29 1.15 3.29 6.85
CA PRO A 29 1.36 2.28 5.79
C PRO A 29 0.12 1.92 4.96
N THR A 30 -1.08 2.23 5.46
CA THR A 30 -2.38 2.01 4.82
C THR A 30 -3.02 3.23 4.14
N ASP A 31 -2.41 4.42 4.13
CA ASP A 31 -2.99 5.61 3.48
C ASP A 31 -2.84 5.54 1.95
N PRO A 32 -3.94 5.51 1.16
CA PRO A 32 -3.87 5.51 -0.29
C PRO A 32 -3.20 6.77 -0.88
N ALA A 33 -3.14 7.89 -0.14
CA ALA A 33 -2.43 9.10 -0.57
C ALA A 33 -0.92 8.86 -0.76
N ARG A 34 -0.35 7.84 -0.11
CA ARG A 34 1.06 7.42 -0.28
C ARG A 34 1.39 6.95 -1.68
N PHE A 35 0.40 6.44 -2.41
CA PHE A 35 0.58 5.96 -3.79
C PHE A 35 0.39 7.07 -4.83
N SER A 36 0.33 8.33 -4.40
CA SER A 36 0.36 9.49 -5.29
C SER A 36 1.80 9.87 -5.64
N ASN A 37 2.05 10.17 -6.92
CA ASN A 37 3.35 10.62 -7.42
C ASN A 37 4.51 9.65 -7.08
N LEU A 38 4.34 8.39 -7.49
CA LEU A 38 5.27 7.29 -7.19
C LEU A 38 6.65 7.47 -7.83
N GLN A 39 6.75 8.31 -8.87
CA GLN A 39 8.04 8.66 -9.47
C GLN A 39 8.91 9.48 -8.50
N ALA A 40 8.29 10.39 -7.74
CA ALA A 40 9.00 11.21 -6.76
C ALA A 40 9.18 10.50 -5.42
N ASN A 41 8.25 9.61 -5.06
CA ASN A 41 8.25 8.87 -3.80
C ASN A 41 7.98 7.38 -4.06
N PRO A 42 9.00 6.61 -4.49
CA PRO A 42 8.84 5.18 -4.70
C PRO A 42 8.58 4.45 -3.38
N VAL A 43 7.73 3.43 -3.42
CA VAL A 43 7.34 2.63 -2.25
C VAL A 43 7.77 1.17 -2.42
N LYS A 44 7.82 0.41 -1.33
CA LYS A 44 8.08 -1.03 -1.42
C LYS A 44 6.86 -1.77 -1.94
N SER A 45 7.07 -2.82 -2.73
CA SER A 45 6.00 -3.73 -3.15
C SER A 45 5.30 -4.37 -1.94
N SER A 46 6.02 -4.56 -0.83
CA SER A 46 5.43 -5.02 0.43
C SER A 46 4.38 -4.08 0.99
N GLU A 47 4.59 -2.77 0.90
CA GLU A 47 3.63 -1.75 1.38
C GLU A 47 2.36 -1.77 0.53
N VAL A 48 2.51 -1.91 -0.80
CA VAL A 48 1.37 -2.06 -1.72
C VAL A 48 0.57 -3.34 -1.43
N VAL A 49 1.27 -4.45 -1.20
CA VAL A 49 0.64 -5.74 -0.88
C VAL A 49 -0.10 -5.67 0.46
N ASP A 50 0.51 -5.08 1.48
CA ASP A 50 -0.12 -4.96 2.80
C ASP A 50 -1.35 -4.04 2.74
N TRP A 51 -1.27 -2.94 1.99
CA TRP A 51 -2.45 -2.11 1.69
C TRP A 51 -3.53 -2.91 0.94
N ALA A 52 -3.18 -3.68 -0.10
CA ALA A 52 -4.16 -4.46 -0.86
C ALA A 52 -4.88 -5.51 0.00
N ILE A 53 -4.22 -6.05 1.04
CA ILE A 53 -4.84 -6.99 1.99
C ILE A 53 -5.90 -6.29 2.85
N THR A 54 -5.71 -5.02 3.22
CA THR A 54 -6.73 -4.28 3.99
C THR A 54 -7.99 -3.99 3.17
N GLN A 55 -7.89 -4.05 1.83
CA GLN A 55 -9.00 -3.88 0.91
C GLN A 55 -9.85 -5.14 0.69
N ILE A 56 -9.48 -6.29 1.27
CA ILE A 56 -10.22 -7.56 1.09
C ILE A 56 -11.73 -7.42 1.34
N PRO A 57 -12.22 -6.79 2.42
CA PRO A 57 -13.65 -6.66 2.66
C PRO A 57 -14.38 -5.87 1.57
N GLU A 58 -13.75 -4.79 1.08
CA GLU A 58 -14.32 -3.97 0.01
C GLU A 58 -14.36 -4.74 -1.31
N VAL A 59 -13.26 -5.41 -1.66
CA VAL A 59 -13.16 -6.24 -2.87
C VAL A 59 -14.15 -7.40 -2.83
N CYS A 60 -14.31 -8.05 -1.68
CA CYS A 60 -15.33 -9.08 -1.48
C CYS A 60 -16.76 -8.52 -1.61
N GLY A 61 -17.04 -7.34 -1.05
CA GLY A 61 -18.33 -6.67 -1.22
C GLY A 61 -18.64 -6.36 -2.69
N GLN A 62 -17.64 -5.97 -3.47
CA GLN A 62 -17.78 -5.76 -4.92
C GLN A 62 -17.97 -7.08 -5.69
N ALA A 63 -17.27 -8.14 -5.30
CA ALA A 63 -17.31 -9.43 -5.99
C ALA A 63 -18.61 -10.21 -5.73
N VAL A 64 -19.13 -10.12 -4.51
CA VAL A 64 -20.36 -10.80 -4.08
C VAL A 64 -21.58 -10.02 -4.58
N GLY A 65 -21.51 -8.68 -4.68
CA GLY A 65 -22.60 -7.84 -5.15
C GLY A 65 -23.40 -7.21 -3.99
N LYS A 66 -23.99 -6.03 -4.22
CA LYS A 66 -24.62 -5.21 -3.17
C LYS A 66 -25.89 -5.80 -2.56
N ASP A 67 -26.54 -6.73 -3.25
CA ASP A 67 -27.84 -7.32 -2.85
C ASP A 67 -27.69 -8.67 -2.14
N GLU A 68 -26.47 -9.16 -1.99
CA GLU A 68 -26.17 -10.46 -1.40
C GLU A 68 -26.06 -10.41 0.12
N SER A 69 -26.31 -11.55 0.75
CA SER A 69 -26.32 -11.70 2.20
C SER A 69 -24.96 -11.41 2.85
N SER A 70 -24.98 -10.99 4.12
CA SER A 70 -23.76 -10.83 4.94
C SER A 70 -22.93 -12.12 5.04
N ASP A 71 -23.58 -13.28 4.90
CA ASP A 71 -22.95 -14.59 4.94
C ASP A 71 -22.07 -14.83 3.71
N ALA A 72 -22.51 -14.38 2.53
CA ALA A 72 -21.72 -14.47 1.30
C ALA A 72 -20.48 -13.55 1.35
N LEU A 73 -20.60 -12.37 1.96
CA LEU A 73 -19.46 -11.50 2.24
C LEU A 73 -18.49 -12.16 3.22
N ALA A 74 -18.98 -12.68 4.35
CA ALA A 74 -18.16 -13.34 5.36
C ALA A 74 -17.40 -14.54 4.78
N ASP A 75 -18.07 -15.39 4.00
CA ASP A 75 -17.47 -16.54 3.33
C ASP A 75 -16.41 -16.12 2.29
N CYS A 76 -16.63 -15.03 1.55
CA CYS A 76 -15.59 -14.47 0.67
C CYS A 76 -14.33 -14.06 1.45
N VAL A 77 -14.49 -13.34 2.56
CA VAL A 77 -13.39 -12.90 3.41
C VAL A 77 -12.64 -14.10 4.01
N ASP A 78 -13.37 -15.07 4.55
CA ASP A 78 -12.81 -16.30 5.13
C ASP A 78 -12.01 -17.10 4.11
N ARG A 79 -12.45 -17.14 2.85
CA ARG A 79 -11.72 -17.80 1.76
C ARG A 79 -10.50 -17.00 1.26
N ALA A 80 -10.54 -15.67 1.33
CA ALA A 80 -9.44 -14.80 0.90
C ALA A 80 -8.29 -14.77 1.91
N GLN A 81 -8.60 -14.81 3.21
CA GLN A 81 -7.63 -14.70 4.30
C GLN A 81 -6.48 -15.74 4.26
N PRO A 82 -6.70 -17.05 4.05
CA PRO A 82 -5.62 -18.03 3.97
C PRO A 82 -4.76 -17.87 2.71
N ARG A 83 -5.28 -17.24 1.65
CA ARG A 83 -4.56 -17.03 0.38
C ARG A 83 -3.52 -15.91 0.46
N THR A 84 -3.65 -14.99 1.41
CA THR A 84 -2.76 -13.83 1.59
C THR A 84 -1.27 -14.18 1.52
N SER A 85 -0.84 -15.23 2.22
CA SER A 85 0.56 -15.67 2.23
C SER A 85 1.06 -16.16 0.86
N THR A 86 0.21 -16.87 0.12
CA THR A 86 0.55 -17.42 -1.20
C THR A 86 0.53 -16.31 -2.26
N CYS A 87 -0.49 -15.46 -2.23
CA CYS A 87 -0.61 -14.31 -3.13
C CYS A 87 0.52 -13.30 -2.94
N ARG A 88 0.92 -13.04 -1.69
CA ARG A 88 2.07 -12.21 -1.37
C ARG A 88 3.35 -12.74 -2.01
N ARG A 89 3.63 -14.04 -1.89
CA ARG A 89 4.78 -14.66 -2.57
C ARG A 89 4.70 -14.53 -4.09
N ALA A 90 3.55 -14.86 -4.67
CA ALA A 90 3.35 -14.78 -6.12
C ALA A 90 3.60 -13.36 -6.67
N VAL A 91 3.21 -12.33 -5.91
CA VAL A 91 3.50 -10.93 -6.25
C VAL A 91 5.00 -10.64 -6.17
N TYR A 92 5.67 -11.03 -5.07
CA TYR A 92 7.10 -10.79 -4.92
C TYR A 92 7.96 -11.54 -5.94
N ASP A 93 7.50 -12.70 -6.43
CA ASP A 93 8.19 -13.45 -7.46
C ASP A 93 8.05 -12.82 -8.87
N HIS A 94 6.98 -12.03 -9.11
CA HIS A 94 6.65 -11.51 -10.44
C HIS A 94 6.93 -10.01 -10.62
N PHE A 95 6.97 -9.25 -9.52
CA PHE A 95 7.09 -7.79 -9.55
C PHE A 95 8.38 -7.32 -8.88
N PRO A 96 8.92 -6.14 -9.28
CA PRO A 96 10.07 -5.56 -8.62
C PRO A 96 9.77 -5.19 -7.16
N ASP A 97 10.79 -5.23 -6.31
CA ASP A 97 10.69 -4.85 -4.88
C ASP A 97 10.26 -3.39 -4.65
N THR A 98 10.48 -2.53 -5.65
CA THR A 98 10.16 -1.10 -5.59
C THR A 98 9.15 -0.73 -6.65
N VAL A 99 8.08 -0.07 -6.22
CA VAL A 99 7.01 0.44 -7.07
C VAL A 99 7.21 1.96 -7.21
N ASN A 100 7.55 2.39 -8.42
CA ASN A 100 7.93 3.77 -8.73
C ASN A 100 7.02 4.42 -9.79
N SER A 101 5.94 3.74 -10.19
CA SER A 101 4.99 4.25 -11.17
C SER A 101 3.58 3.77 -10.85
N GLU A 102 2.61 4.57 -11.26
CA GLU A 102 1.18 4.27 -11.10
C GLU A 102 0.79 3.02 -11.89
N ALA A 103 1.45 2.76 -13.03
CA ALA A 103 1.27 1.54 -13.82
C ALA A 103 1.68 0.29 -13.02
N LEU A 104 2.89 0.29 -12.43
CA LEU A 104 3.35 -0.83 -11.60
C LEU A 104 2.48 -1.01 -10.36
N PHE A 105 2.07 0.08 -9.70
CA PHE A 105 1.17 0.02 -8.55
C PHE A 105 -0.16 -0.65 -8.93
N ARG A 106 -0.74 -0.25 -10.06
CA ARG A 106 -1.97 -0.83 -10.59
C ARG A 106 -1.81 -2.32 -10.89
N ASP A 107 -0.74 -2.71 -11.55
CA ASP A 107 -0.51 -4.11 -11.93
C ASP A 107 -0.30 -5.00 -10.70
N VAL A 108 0.48 -4.54 -9.72
CA VAL A 108 0.67 -5.23 -8.43
C VAL A 108 -0.67 -5.38 -7.71
N SER A 109 -1.44 -4.30 -7.60
CA SER A 109 -2.74 -4.29 -6.91
C SER A 109 -3.74 -5.23 -7.58
N ILE A 110 -3.85 -5.19 -8.91
CA ILE A 110 -4.74 -6.08 -9.68
C ILE A 110 -4.32 -7.54 -9.51
N SER A 111 -3.01 -7.83 -9.58
CA SER A 111 -2.50 -9.19 -9.42
C SER A 111 -2.82 -9.74 -8.02
N MET A 112 -2.59 -8.92 -6.99
CA MET A 112 -2.90 -9.28 -5.61
C MET A 112 -4.41 -9.51 -5.41
N MET A 113 -5.26 -8.58 -5.86
CA MET A 113 -6.71 -8.67 -5.72
C MET A 113 -7.28 -9.90 -6.45
N ASN A 114 -6.83 -10.18 -7.67
CA ASN A 114 -7.26 -11.35 -8.43
C ASN A 114 -6.83 -12.66 -7.75
N CYS A 115 -5.68 -12.68 -7.09
CA CYS A 115 -5.23 -13.84 -6.35
C CYS A 115 -6.04 -14.07 -5.07
N LEU A 116 -6.34 -12.99 -4.33
CA LEU A 116 -7.11 -13.05 -3.08
C LEU A 116 -8.56 -13.45 -3.33
N VAL A 117 -9.23 -12.73 -4.24
CA VAL A 117 -10.63 -12.89 -4.61
C VAL A 117 -10.72 -13.20 -6.11
N PRO A 118 -10.45 -14.45 -6.52
CA PRO A 118 -10.60 -14.86 -7.90
C PRO A 118 -12.06 -14.70 -8.28
N GLN A 119 -12.31 -13.86 -9.28
CA GLN A 119 -13.64 -13.74 -9.86
C GLN A 119 -13.93 -15.04 -10.60
N SER A 120 -14.64 -15.95 -9.92
CA SER A 120 -15.18 -17.18 -10.46
C SER A 120 -16.17 -16.85 -11.58
N GLY A 121 -15.63 -16.59 -12.77
CA GLY A 121 -16.39 -16.15 -13.94
C GLY A 121 -15.55 -15.85 -15.18
N ILE A 122 -14.24 -15.55 -15.03
CA ILE A 122 -13.34 -15.40 -16.18
C ILE A 122 -12.36 -16.57 -16.19
N VAL A 123 -12.83 -17.70 -16.72
CA VAL A 123 -11.93 -18.67 -17.35
C VAL A 123 -11.37 -17.98 -18.58
N ARG A 124 -10.13 -17.48 -18.52
CA ARG A 124 -9.43 -17.09 -19.75
C ARG A 124 -9.01 -18.38 -20.47
N PRO A 125 -9.38 -18.56 -21.76
CA PRO A 125 -8.93 -19.68 -22.57
C PRO A 125 -7.41 -19.65 -22.79
#